data_AF-A0A661P5D8-F1
#
_entry.id   AF-A0A661P5D8-F1
#
_cell.length_a   1.000
_cell.length_b   1.000
_cell.length_c   1.000
_cell.angle_alpha   90.00
_cell.angle_beta   90.00
_cell.angle_gamma   90.00
#
_symmetry.space_group_name_H-M   'P 1'
#
loop_
_entity.id
_entity.type
_entity.pdbx_description
1 polymer ?
#
loop_
_entity_poly.entity_id
_entity_poly.type
_entity_poly.pdbx_seq_one_letter_code
_entity_poly.pdbx_strand_id
1 'polypeptide(L)'
;MFWFIVLLLVVGAGFYFYQKLISIEREIHAEQEAYTVALQKAEKTPEEIPEAKEPDPKTTPTAVTPQLDEPNSLAEMICVEVNNQAGIKQTDLYPMFASTNKKQLQRLIKELSDDGRLRREKLGSSYLLYPV
;
A
#
# COMPACT_ATOMS: atom_id res chain seq x y z
N MET A 1 48.75 -13.09 7.88
CA MET A 1 48.76 -11.62 7.75
C MET A 1 47.75 -11.12 6.70
N PHE A 2 47.74 -11.59 5.45
CA PHE A 2 46.78 -11.07 4.43
C PHE A 2 45.28 -11.12 4.80
N TRP A 3 44.84 -12.10 5.62
CA TRP A 3 43.42 -12.28 5.97
C TRP A 3 42.81 -11.10 6.76
N PHE A 4 43.58 -10.37 7.57
CA PHE A 4 43.03 -9.22 8.30
C PHE A 4 42.69 -8.05 7.36
N ILE A 5 43.43 -7.90 6.25
CA ILE A 5 43.16 -6.86 5.23
C ILE A 5 41.83 -7.15 4.55
N VAL A 6 41.59 -8.42 4.19
CA VAL A 6 40.33 -8.87 3.59
C VAL A 6 39.17 -8.67 4.57
N LEU A 7 39.35 -9.02 5.85
CA LEU A 7 38.32 -8.83 6.87
C LEU A 7 37.98 -7.34 7.06
N LEU A 8 38.99 -6.47 7.08
CA LEU A 8 38.79 -5.03 7.20
C LEU A 8 38.06 -4.46 5.97
N LEU A 9 38.37 -4.96 4.77
CA LEU A 9 37.68 -4.59 3.54
C LEU A 9 36.20 -5.00 3.56
N VAL A 10 35.89 -6.21 4.03
CA VAL A 10 34.51 -6.71 4.14
C VAL A 10 33.72 -5.89 5.17
N VAL A 11 34.31 -5.60 6.33
CA VAL A 11 33.66 -4.78 7.37
C VAL A 11 33.46 -3.34 6.89
N GLY A 12 34.46 -2.75 6.24
CA GLY A 12 34.37 -1.40 5.68
C GLY A 12 33.32 -1.30 4.56
N ALA A 13 33.30 -2.28 3.65
CA ALA A 13 32.28 -2.35 2.60
C ALA A 13 30.88 -2.53 3.20
N GLY A 14 30.71 -3.47 4.15
CA GLY A 14 29.44 -3.69 4.83
C GLY A 14 28.92 -2.44 5.54
N PHE A 15 29.81 -1.70 6.22
CA PHE A 15 29.47 -0.44 6.87
C PHE A 15 29.08 0.65 5.86
N TYR A 16 29.81 0.77 4.75
CA TYR A 16 29.49 1.71 3.68
C TYR A 16 28.12 1.42 3.05
N PHE A 17 27.84 0.16 2.71
CA PHE A 17 26.54 -0.25 2.17
C PHE A 17 25.41 0.02 3.17
N TYR A 18 25.63 -0.25 4.46
CA TYR A 18 24.65 0.04 5.51
C TYR A 18 24.32 1.53 5.59
N GLN A 19 25.34 2.40 5.62
CA GLN A 19 25.12 3.85 5.60
C GLN A 19 24.43 4.31 4.32
N LYS A 20 24.79 3.74 3.17
CA LYS A 20 24.19 4.11 1.89
C LYS A 20 22.70 3.76 1.83
N LEU A 21 22.31 2.59 2.36
CA LEU A 21 20.90 2.20 2.48
C LEU A 21 20.10 3.14 3.38
N ILE A 22 20.66 3.55 4.53
CA ILE A 22 19.99 4.49 5.44
C ILE A 22 19.81 5.87 4.78
N SER A 23 20.80 6.34 4.01
CA SER A 23 20.68 7.62 3.28
C SER A 23 19.52 7.57 2.30
N ILE A 24 19.41 6.48 1.53
CA ILE A 24 18.34 6.30 0.53
C ILE A 24 16.97 6.23 1.22
N GLU A 25 16.86 5.52 2.35
CA GLU A 25 15.61 5.47 3.12
C GLU A 25 15.16 6.87 3.59
N ARG A 26 16.10 7.69 4.07
CA ARG A 26 15.81 9.06 4.51
C ARG A 26 15.40 9.97 3.35
N GLU A 27 16.04 9.83 2.19
CA GLU A 27 15.70 10.60 0.98
C GLU A 27 14.27 10.29 0.52
N ILE A 28 13.88 9.02 0.48
CA ILE A 28 12.53 8.59 0.10
C ILE A 28 11.48 9.12 1.08
N HIS A 29 11.73 9.04 2.39
CA HIS A 29 10.80 9.57 3.38
C HIS A 29 10.62 11.10 3.26
N ALA A 30 11.70 11.84 3.01
CA ALA A 30 11.62 13.29 2.82
C ALA A 30 10.83 13.67 1.55
N GLU A 31 11.00 12.92 0.46
CA GLU A 31 10.24 13.13 -0.78
C GLU A 31 8.75 12.77 -0.61
N GLN A 32 8.44 11.70 0.13
CA GLN A 32 7.05 11.33 0.43
C GLN A 32 6.35 12.37 1.30
N GLU A 33 7.03 12.93 2.30
CA GLU A 33 6.51 14.03 3.10
C GLU A 33 6.30 15.29 2.25
N ALA A 34 7.24 15.63 1.37
CA ALA A 34 7.08 16.76 0.45
C ALA A 34 5.91 16.56 -0.52
N TYR A 35 5.74 15.35 -1.06
CA TYR A 35 4.66 15.00 -1.98
C TYR A 35 3.29 15.04 -1.28
N THR A 36 3.18 14.47 -0.08
CA THR A 36 1.93 14.49 0.71
C THR A 36 1.54 15.90 1.15
N VAL A 37 2.51 16.75 1.53
CA VAL A 37 2.26 18.16 1.83
C VAL A 37 1.81 18.94 0.58
N ALA A 38 2.39 18.65 -0.59
CA ALA A 38 1.97 19.26 -1.85
C ALA A 38 0.54 18.86 -2.25
N LEU A 39 0.16 17.60 -2.03
CA LEU A 39 -1.18 17.08 -2.31
C LEU A 39 -2.24 17.69 -1.38
N GLN A 40 -1.95 17.78 -0.07
CA GLN A 40 -2.84 18.45 0.88
C GLN A 40 -3.00 19.96 0.61
N LYS A 41 -1.99 20.59 0.01
CA LYS A 41 -2.07 22.00 -0.38
C LYS A 41 -2.92 22.20 -1.64
N ALA A 42 -2.98 21.22 -2.54
CA ALA A 42 -3.81 21.26 -3.75
C ALA A 42 -5.30 20.98 -3.46
N GLU A 43 -5.62 20.16 -2.45
CA GLU A 43 -7.00 19.80 -2.06
C GLU A 43 -7.75 20.93 -1.32
N LYS A 44 -7.07 22.01 -0.93
CA LYS A 44 -7.66 23.15 -0.20
C LYS A 44 -8.24 24.27 -1.08
N THR A 45 -8.38 24.07 -2.39
CA THR A 45 -9.12 25.00 -3.25
C THR A 45 -10.60 24.62 -3.22
N PRO A 46 -11.48 25.39 -2.56
CA PRO A 46 -12.90 25.07 -2.46
C PRO A 46 -13.54 25.39 -3.82
N GLU A 47 -14.01 24.37 -4.54
CA GLU A 47 -14.88 24.56 -5.69
C GLU A 47 -16.34 24.50 -5.19
N GLU A 48 -16.99 25.64 -5.38
CA GLU A 48 -18.27 26.10 -4.91
C GLU A 48 -19.42 25.29 -5.53
N ILE A 49 -20.24 24.63 -4.70
CA ILE A 49 -21.44 23.89 -5.14
C ILE A 49 -22.65 24.84 -5.06
N PRO A 50 -23.34 25.19 -6.17
CA PRO A 50 -24.62 25.89 -6.10
C PRO A 50 -25.76 24.87 -5.92
N GLU A 51 -26.28 24.87 -4.70
CA GLU A 51 -27.68 24.73 -4.30
C GLU A 51 -28.74 24.47 -5.39
N ALA A 52 -29.39 23.30 -5.35
CA ALA A 52 -30.73 23.08 -5.92
C ALA A 52 -31.47 21.91 -5.23
N LYS A 53 -32.14 22.25 -4.11
CA LYS A 53 -33.52 21.92 -3.70
C LYS A 53 -34.15 20.55 -4.10
N GLU A 54 -34.43 19.75 -3.06
CA GLU A 54 -35.47 18.70 -2.83
C GLU A 54 -35.89 17.75 -3.98
N PRO A 55 -35.96 16.44 -3.69
CA PRO A 55 -37.30 15.84 -3.63
C PRO A 55 -37.49 14.69 -2.63
N ASP A 56 -38.73 14.54 -2.16
CA ASP A 56 -39.36 13.28 -1.72
C ASP A 56 -40.85 13.39 -2.16
N PRO A 57 -41.68 12.32 -2.29
CA PRO A 57 -41.39 10.90 -2.26
C PRO A 57 -42.05 10.08 -3.40
N LYS A 58 -41.71 8.79 -3.47
CA LYS A 58 -42.36 7.70 -4.24
C LYS A 58 -42.07 7.64 -5.75
N THR A 59 -41.21 6.70 -6.14
CA THR A 59 -41.54 5.54 -7.00
C THR A 59 -40.28 4.70 -7.15
N THR A 60 -40.19 3.57 -6.45
CA THR A 60 -39.31 2.44 -6.83
C THR A 60 -39.96 1.74 -8.02
N PRO A 61 -39.19 1.28 -9.03
CA PRO A 61 -38.41 0.07 -8.82
C PRO A 61 -37.01 0.07 -9.50
N THR A 62 -36.07 -0.57 -8.79
CA THR A 62 -34.82 -1.12 -9.35
C THR A 62 -33.79 -0.09 -9.86
N ALA A 63 -33.26 0.72 -8.94
CA ALA A 63 -31.88 1.16 -9.03
C ALA A 63 -31.05 0.18 -8.21
N VAL A 64 -30.08 -0.47 -8.86
CA VAL A 64 -29.05 -1.26 -8.19
C VAL A 64 -28.31 -0.31 -7.26
N THR A 65 -28.74 -0.30 -6.00
CA THR A 65 -27.87 0.05 -4.88
C THR A 65 -26.66 -0.87 -5.00
N PRO A 66 -25.43 -0.39 -5.22
CA PRO A 66 -24.28 -1.16 -4.82
C PRO A 66 -24.39 -1.21 -3.30
N GLN A 67 -25.02 -2.28 -2.81
CA GLN A 67 -24.99 -2.65 -1.41
C GLN A 67 -23.52 -2.72 -1.06
N LEU A 68 -23.15 -1.91 -0.06
CA LEU A 68 -21.80 -1.79 0.46
C LEU A 68 -21.50 -3.07 1.28
N ASP A 69 -21.52 -4.22 0.62
CA ASP A 69 -21.05 -5.52 1.10
C ASP A 69 -19.56 -5.65 0.78
N GLU A 70 -18.71 -4.73 1.25
CA GLU A 70 -17.33 -4.62 0.75
C GLU A 70 -16.19 -5.14 1.65
N PRO A 71 -16.31 -6.23 2.43
CA PRO A 71 -15.12 -7.01 2.77
C PRO A 71 -14.70 -7.91 1.58
N ASN A 72 -15.66 -8.50 0.86
CA ASN A 72 -15.38 -9.40 -0.26
C ASN A 72 -14.91 -8.66 -1.53
N SER A 73 -15.51 -7.51 -1.85
CA SER A 73 -15.09 -6.68 -3.00
C SER A 73 -13.63 -6.22 -2.84
N LEU A 74 -13.25 -5.76 -1.65
CA LEU A 74 -11.87 -5.36 -1.37
C LEU A 74 -10.90 -6.55 -1.43
N ALA A 75 -11.31 -7.71 -0.91
CA ALA A 75 -10.54 -8.95 -0.99
C ALA A 75 -10.25 -9.35 -2.44
N GLU A 76 -11.27 -9.28 -3.29
CA GLU A 76 -11.17 -9.56 -4.71
C GLU A 76 -10.27 -8.55 -5.43
N MET A 77 -10.40 -7.26 -5.12
CA MET A 77 -9.56 -6.22 -5.69
C MET A 77 -8.08 -6.42 -5.32
N ILE A 78 -7.78 -6.82 -4.08
CA ILE A 78 -6.42 -7.19 -3.66
C ILE A 78 -5.90 -8.40 -4.46
N CYS A 79 -6.72 -9.44 -4.61
CA CYS A 79 -6.32 -10.62 -5.36
C CYS A 79 -6.06 -10.29 -6.85
N VAL A 80 -6.89 -9.45 -7.46
CA VAL A 80 -6.69 -8.99 -8.84
C VAL A 80 -5.38 -8.22 -8.95
N GLU A 81 -5.11 -7.30 -8.03
CA GLU A 81 -3.88 -6.50 -8.07
C GLU A 81 -2.63 -7.36 -7.85
N VAL A 82 -2.66 -8.32 -6.93
CA VAL A 82 -1.56 -9.26 -6.72
C VAL A 82 -1.38 -10.21 -7.91
N ASN A 83 -2.46 -10.56 -8.62
CA ASN A 83 -2.37 -11.35 -9.84
C ASN A 83 -1.77 -10.55 -11.01
N ASN A 84 -2.11 -9.27 -11.11
CA ASN A 84 -1.50 -8.35 -12.08
C ASN A 84 -0.02 -8.11 -11.77
N GLN A 85 0.36 -8.08 -10.49
CA GLN A 85 1.71 -7.81 -10.01
C GLN A 85 2.18 -8.89 -9.03
N ALA A 86 2.48 -10.07 -9.56
CA ALA A 86 3.02 -11.17 -8.77
C ALA A 86 4.35 -10.78 -8.12
N GLY A 87 4.45 -10.94 -6.80
CA GLY A 87 5.61 -10.54 -6.01
C GLY A 87 5.59 -9.08 -5.56
N ILE A 88 4.45 -8.40 -5.60
CA ILE A 88 4.32 -7.06 -5.02
C ILE A 88 4.61 -7.08 -3.52
N LYS A 89 5.34 -6.10 -3.01
CA LYS A 89 5.54 -5.96 -1.57
C LYS A 89 4.26 -5.47 -0.91
N GLN A 90 3.94 -6.02 0.25
CA GLN A 90 2.78 -5.62 1.05
C GLN A 90 2.80 -4.12 1.40
N THR A 91 3.98 -3.53 1.56
CA THR A 91 4.16 -2.09 1.78
C THR A 91 3.73 -1.25 0.58
N ASP A 92 3.94 -1.77 -0.62
CA ASP A 92 3.72 -1.08 -1.90
C ASP A 92 2.25 -1.23 -2.33
N LEU A 93 1.54 -2.20 -1.74
CA LEU A 93 0.10 -2.36 -1.88
C LEU A 93 -0.69 -1.31 -1.07
N TYR A 94 -0.18 -0.84 0.08
CA TYR A 94 -0.93 0.10 0.94
C TYR A 94 -1.31 1.43 0.25
N PRO A 95 -0.44 2.08 -0.54
CA PRO A 95 -0.80 3.29 -1.28
C PRO A 95 -1.92 3.09 -2.29
N MET A 96 -2.02 1.91 -2.91
CA MET A 96 -3.05 1.59 -3.91
C MET A 96 -4.46 1.52 -3.29
N PHE A 97 -4.52 1.19 -2.00
CA PHE A 97 -5.74 1.09 -1.21
C PHE A 97 -5.78 2.18 -0.12
N ALA A 98 -5.24 3.37 -0.40
CA ALA A 98 -5.16 4.47 0.58
C ALA A 98 -6.54 4.94 1.11
N SER A 99 -7.62 4.65 0.38
CA SER A 99 -9.00 4.85 0.82
C SER A 99 -9.42 3.92 1.97
N THR A 100 -8.69 2.82 2.19
CA THR A 100 -9.01 1.78 3.16
C THR A 100 -8.09 1.85 4.38
N ASN A 101 -8.62 1.52 5.56
CA ASN A 101 -7.83 1.52 6.78
C ASN A 101 -6.69 0.48 6.70
N LYS A 102 -5.44 0.92 6.91
CA LYS A 102 -4.25 0.05 6.91
C LYS A 102 -4.40 -1.20 7.79
N LYS A 103 -5.05 -1.08 8.96
CA LYS A 103 -5.28 -2.23 9.86
C LYS A 103 -6.27 -3.24 9.27
N GLN A 104 -7.30 -2.76 8.56
CA GLN A 104 -8.26 -3.63 7.88
C GLN A 104 -7.56 -4.37 6.74
N LEU A 105 -6.81 -3.65 5.91
CA LEU A 105 -6.05 -4.24 4.81
C LEU A 105 -5.03 -5.29 5.27
N GLN A 106 -4.31 -5.03 6.37
CA GLN A 106 -3.41 -6.01 6.98
C GLN A 106 -4.11 -7.29 7.46
N ARG A 107 -5.31 -7.15 8.06
CA ARG A 107 -6.12 -8.30 8.48
C ARG A 107 -6.58 -9.09 7.26
N LEU A 108 -7.06 -8.39 6.23
CA LEU A 108 -7.58 -9.00 5.00
C LEU A 108 -6.50 -9.75 4.21
N ILE A 109 -5.31 -9.18 4.07
CA ILE A 109 -4.16 -9.88 3.44
C ILE A 109 -3.76 -11.12 4.24
N LYS A 110 -3.86 -11.05 5.58
CA LYS A 110 -3.58 -12.22 6.42
C LYS A 110 -4.64 -13.30 6.21
N GLU A 111 -5.92 -12.93 6.28
CA GLU A 111 -7.05 -13.83 6.06
C GLU A 111 -6.98 -14.50 4.67
N LEU A 112 -6.75 -13.72 3.61
CA LEU A 112 -6.56 -14.25 2.26
C LEU A 112 -5.38 -15.21 2.11
N SER A 113 -4.33 -15.02 2.92
CA SER A 113 -3.20 -15.93 2.96
C SER A 113 -3.50 -17.20 3.76
N ASP A 114 -4.26 -17.08 4.85
CA ASP A 114 -4.68 -18.21 5.68
C ASP A 114 -5.71 -19.07 4.90
N ASP A 115 -6.56 -18.43 4.08
CA ASP A 115 -7.52 -19.07 3.16
C ASP A 115 -6.88 -19.68 1.90
N GLY A 116 -5.58 -19.48 1.70
CA GLY A 116 -4.84 -20.01 0.54
C GLY A 116 -5.17 -19.33 -0.79
N ARG A 117 -5.76 -18.12 -0.78
CA ARG A 117 -5.97 -17.30 -1.99
C ARG A 117 -4.74 -16.48 -2.37
N LEU A 118 -3.87 -16.22 -1.41
CA LEU A 118 -2.62 -15.49 -1.58
C LEU A 118 -1.47 -16.25 -0.92
N ARG A 119 -0.29 -16.18 -1.52
CA ARG A 119 0.95 -16.67 -0.91
C ARG A 119 1.78 -15.50 -0.40
N ARG A 120 2.19 -15.58 0.86
CA ARG A 120 3.05 -14.59 1.52
C ARG A 120 4.46 -15.14 1.68
N GLU A 121 5.45 -14.40 1.20
CA GLU A 121 6.87 -14.73 1.38
C GLU A 121 7.58 -13.60 2.13
N LYS A 122 8.33 -13.93 3.18
CA LYS A 122 9.00 -12.91 3.99
C LYS A 122 10.27 -12.43 3.29
N LEU A 123 10.32 -11.13 2.96
CA LEU A 123 11.50 -10.47 2.39
C LEU A 123 11.93 -9.33 3.33
N GLY A 124 12.92 -9.61 4.18
CA GLY A 124 13.43 -8.65 5.17
C GLY A 124 12.37 -8.25 6.20
N SER A 125 11.99 -6.96 6.20
CA SER A 125 10.96 -6.36 7.07
C SER A 125 9.56 -6.35 6.45
N SER A 126 9.40 -6.81 5.20
CA SER A 126 8.13 -6.82 4.47
C SER A 126 7.78 -8.23 3.97
N TYR A 127 6.59 -8.37 3.39
CA TYR A 127 6.13 -9.60 2.77
C TYR A 127 5.89 -9.35 1.28
N LEU A 128 6.36 -10.27 0.44
CA LEU A 128 5.96 -10.35 -0.97
C LEU A 128 4.65 -11.12 -1.04
N LEU A 129 3.76 -10.64 -1.90
CA LEU A 129 2.45 -11.23 -2.16
C LEU A 129 2.47 -11.87 -3.54
N TYR A 130 2.09 -13.13 -3.61
CA TYR A 130 1.98 -13.88 -4.86
C TYR A 130 0.56 -14.42 -5.02
N PRO A 131 0.04 -14.51 -6.26
CA PRO A 131 -1.16 -15.30 -6.53
C PRO A 131 -0.86 -16.78 -6.27
N VAL A 132 -1.89 -17.54 -5.89
CA VAL A 132 -1.84 -19.00 -5.70
C VAL A 132 -2.31 -19.71 -6.94
#